data_AF-A0A357M759-F1
#
_entry.id   AF-A0A357M759-F1
#
_cell.length_a   1.000
_cell.length_b   1.000
_cell.length_c   1.000
_cell.angle_alpha   90.00
_cell.angle_beta   90.00
_cell.angle_gamma   90.00
#
_symmetry.space_group_name_H-M   'P 1'
#
loop_
_entity.id
_entity.type
_entity.pdbx_description
1 polymer ?
#
loop_
_entity_poly.entity_id
_entity_poly.type
_entity_poly.pdbx_seq_one_letter_code
_entity_poly.pdbx_strand_id
1 'polypeptide(L)'
;MAIELQQVSYSYADRSLWKLTALRDINLSIPLGSMVGIAGATGSGKSTLLQLFNGILKPTEGTVKVLDVTIQAGEKSPKLMPLRRRVGLVFQFPEQQMFEDTVEKDLIFGPLNFGMSLEEAKARARQAMLDMGLDLALLERNPFKLSGGQMRKVAIASVLAMDPEVIVLDEPTATLDPISRAELIRLLERLCRKQGRTIIVVTHRMDELLPYADNWLVLKEGSTAFQGSVKALADDPSILEQCGLTVPQSLRYWRAVADRFGLTDEAPRLTAESLAELIASLPSGSGNSSEQHEGKRDGHE
;
A
#
# COMPACT_ATOMS: atom_id res chain seq x y z
N MET A 1 -6.47 -13.80 9.34
CA MET A 1 -6.44 -12.34 9.16
C MET A 1 -5.12 -11.81 9.68
N ALA A 2 -4.51 -10.85 8.99
CA ALA A 2 -3.27 -10.20 9.44
C ALA A 2 -3.59 -9.06 10.40
N ILE A 3 -4.58 -8.23 10.05
CA ILE A 3 -5.03 -7.08 10.83
C ILE A 3 -6.55 -7.04 10.81
N GLU A 4 -7.15 -6.79 11.96
CA GLU A 4 -8.59 -6.62 12.14
C GLU A 4 -8.84 -5.49 13.16
N LEU A 5 -9.60 -4.48 12.74
CA LEU A 5 -10.02 -3.38 13.60
C LEU A 5 -11.54 -3.44 13.75
N GLN A 6 -12.01 -3.35 15.00
CA GLN A 6 -13.42 -3.39 15.35
C GLN A 6 -13.77 -2.11 16.11
N GLN A 7 -14.57 -1.26 15.46
CA GLN A 7 -15.06 0.02 15.97
C GLN A 7 -13.97 0.90 16.57
N VAL A 8 -12.82 0.99 15.89
CA VAL A 8 -11.64 1.64 16.44
C VAL A 8 -11.70 3.15 16.23
N SER A 9 -11.63 3.90 17.32
CA SER A 9 -11.38 5.34 17.31
C SER A 9 -10.00 5.65 17.90
N TYR A 10 -9.41 6.75 17.44
CA TYR A 10 -8.20 7.29 18.04
C TYR A 10 -8.25 8.81 18.10
N SER A 11 -7.96 9.35 19.29
CA SER A 11 -7.83 10.78 19.54
C SER A 11 -6.48 11.13 20.14
N TYR A 12 -5.81 12.10 19.52
CA TYR A 12 -4.66 12.77 20.12
C TYR A 12 -5.11 13.65 21.28
N ALA A 13 -4.28 13.70 22.33
CA ALA A 13 -4.54 14.49 23.53
C ALA A 13 -5.94 14.24 24.13
N ASP A 14 -6.39 12.98 24.12
CA ASP A 14 -7.74 12.52 24.47
C ASP A 14 -8.28 13.05 25.82
N ARG A 15 -7.38 13.31 26.79
CA ARG A 15 -7.73 13.81 28.14
C ARG A 15 -7.58 15.33 28.28
N SER A 16 -7.60 16.08 27.19
CA SER A 16 -7.43 17.54 27.18
C SER A 16 -8.53 18.24 26.39
N LEU A 17 -8.68 19.56 26.61
CA LEU A 17 -9.58 20.42 25.82
C LEU A 17 -9.16 20.52 24.35
N TRP A 18 -7.94 20.11 24.02
CA TRP A 18 -7.38 20.13 22.66
C TRP A 18 -7.49 18.76 21.97
N LYS A 19 -8.43 17.91 22.43
CA LYS A 19 -8.68 16.57 21.87
C LYS A 19 -8.91 16.67 20.36
N LEU A 20 -8.05 15.98 19.60
CA LEU A 20 -8.15 15.88 18.15
C LEU A 20 -8.40 14.43 17.75
N THR A 21 -9.64 14.12 17.37
CA THR A 21 -9.99 12.79 16.87
C THR A 21 -9.50 12.60 15.44
N ALA A 22 -8.53 11.71 15.26
CA ALA A 22 -7.91 11.41 13.98
C ALA A 22 -8.54 10.20 13.28
N LEU A 23 -9.12 9.26 14.04
CA LEU A 23 -9.83 8.10 13.53
C LEU A 23 -11.16 7.92 14.28
N ARG A 24 -12.22 7.55 13.56
CA ARG A 24 -13.59 7.43 14.04
C ARG A 24 -14.20 6.14 13.53
N ASP A 25 -14.53 5.23 14.45
CA ASP A 25 -15.27 3.99 14.17
C ASP A 25 -14.73 3.19 12.96
N ILE A 26 -13.41 3.00 12.94
CA ILE A 26 -12.75 2.25 11.87
C ILE A 26 -13.02 0.77 12.08
N ASN A 27 -13.72 0.20 11.11
CA ASN A 27 -13.88 -1.24 10.94
C ASN A 27 -13.08 -1.64 9.70
N LEU A 28 -12.13 -2.56 9.88
CA LEU A 28 -11.24 -2.96 8.80
C LEU A 28 -10.74 -4.39 8.95
N SER A 29 -10.41 -5.00 7.82
CA SER A 29 -9.96 -6.39 7.74
C SER A 29 -8.94 -6.57 6.62
N ILE A 30 -7.72 -6.95 6.97
CA ILE A 30 -6.62 -7.23 6.02
C ILE A 30 -6.28 -8.73 6.10
N PRO A 31 -6.44 -9.49 5.01
CA PRO A 31 -6.05 -10.89 4.94
C PRO A 31 -4.53 -11.10 5.04
N LEU A 32 -4.11 -12.26 5.54
CA LEU A 32 -2.70 -12.68 5.48
C LEU A 32 -2.28 -12.93 4.03
N GLY A 33 -1.02 -12.61 3.70
CA GLY A 33 -0.46 -12.85 2.37
C GLY A 33 -1.08 -12.01 1.26
N SER A 34 -1.72 -10.89 1.63
CA SER A 34 -2.32 -9.95 0.69
C SER A 34 -1.52 -8.66 0.56
N MET A 35 -1.64 -8.02 -0.60
CA MET A 35 -1.10 -6.69 -0.88
C MET A 35 -2.26 -5.69 -0.86
N VAL A 36 -2.23 -4.74 0.08
CA VAL A 36 -3.33 -3.80 0.32
C VAL A 36 -2.86 -2.37 0.12
N GLY A 37 -3.60 -1.62 -0.70
CA GLY A 37 -3.42 -0.18 -0.87
C GLY A 37 -4.26 0.61 0.12
N ILE A 38 -3.71 1.69 0.67
CA ILE A 38 -4.45 2.65 1.50
C ILE A 38 -4.33 4.03 0.85
N ALA A 39 -5.48 4.63 0.53
CA ALA A 39 -5.59 5.96 -0.06
C ALA A 39 -6.42 6.90 0.82
N GLY A 40 -6.35 8.20 0.54
CA GLY A 40 -7.08 9.23 1.26
C GLY A 40 -6.34 10.56 1.26
N ALA A 41 -7.05 11.67 1.38
CA ALA A 41 -6.45 13.00 1.41
C ALA A 41 -5.46 13.18 2.58
N THR A 42 -4.58 14.16 2.50
CA THR A 42 -3.73 14.55 3.65
C THR A 42 -4.60 14.87 4.86
N GLY A 43 -4.23 14.36 6.04
CA GLY A 43 -5.03 14.52 7.25
C GLY A 43 -6.19 13.54 7.41
N SER A 44 -6.42 12.60 6.49
CA SER A 44 -7.50 11.60 6.61
C SER A 44 -7.29 10.50 7.66
N GLY A 45 -6.15 10.51 8.38
CA GLY A 45 -5.84 9.55 9.43
C GLY A 45 -4.96 8.36 9.02
N LYS A 46 -4.45 8.31 7.77
CA LYS A 46 -3.62 7.20 7.26
C LYS A 46 -2.43 6.86 8.15
N SER A 47 -1.57 7.83 8.45
CA SER A 47 -0.38 7.58 9.29
C SER A 47 -0.75 7.21 10.73
N THR A 48 -1.85 7.78 11.27
CA THR A 48 -2.41 7.35 12.57
C THR A 48 -2.83 5.89 12.53
N LEU A 49 -3.49 5.46 11.46
CA LEU A 49 -3.93 4.08 11.26
C LEU A 49 -2.74 3.12 11.20
N LEU A 50 -1.68 3.46 10.44
CA LEU A 50 -0.49 2.63 10.35
C LEU A 50 0.20 2.43 11.71
N GLN A 51 0.23 3.47 12.55
CA GLN A 51 0.84 3.38 13.87
C GLN A 51 0.02 2.52 14.86
N LEU A 52 -1.27 2.29 14.60
CA LEU A 52 -2.06 1.30 15.36
C LEU A 52 -1.64 -0.13 14.99
N PHE A 53 -1.22 -0.39 13.75
CA PHE A 53 -0.90 -1.73 13.27
C PHE A 53 0.31 -2.37 13.97
N ASN A 54 1.30 -1.59 14.41
CA ASN A 54 2.45 -2.10 15.15
C ASN A 54 2.43 -1.75 16.64
N GLY A 55 1.36 -1.11 17.12
CA GLY A 55 1.21 -0.69 18.52
C GLY A 55 2.14 0.46 18.93
N ILE A 56 2.53 1.34 18.01
CA ILE A 56 3.07 2.67 18.38
C ILE A 56 1.96 3.48 19.06
N LEU A 57 0.79 3.51 18.43
CA LEU A 57 -0.43 4.04 19.03
C LEU A 57 -1.29 2.90 19.57
N LYS A 58 -2.19 3.25 20.48
CA LYS A 58 -3.19 2.34 21.04
C LYS A 58 -4.57 2.96 20.82
N PRO A 59 -5.60 2.15 20.54
CA PRO A 59 -6.95 2.68 20.34
C PRO A 59 -7.43 3.44 21.58
N THR A 60 -8.14 4.55 21.38
CA THR A 60 -8.87 5.22 22.45
C THR A 60 -10.23 4.56 22.67
N GLU A 61 -10.80 3.95 21.63
CA GLU A 61 -12.02 3.15 21.67
C GLU A 61 -11.88 1.95 20.72
N GLY A 62 -12.64 0.89 20.97
CA GLY A 62 -12.64 -0.32 20.15
C GLY A 62 -11.44 -1.24 20.37
N THR A 63 -11.25 -2.16 19.42
CA THR A 63 -10.25 -3.23 19.51
C THR A 63 -9.42 -3.33 18.23
N VAL A 64 -8.09 -3.34 18.41
CA VAL A 64 -7.12 -3.58 17.35
C VAL A 64 -6.52 -4.97 17.53
N LYS A 65 -6.76 -5.87 16.58
CA LYS A 65 -6.16 -7.20 16.55
C LYS A 65 -5.16 -7.28 15.40
N VAL A 66 -3.92 -7.63 15.73
CA VAL A 66 -2.84 -7.77 14.75
C VAL A 66 -2.15 -9.09 14.99
N LEU A 67 -2.22 -9.97 14.00
CA LEU A 67 -1.80 -11.37 14.11
C LEU A 67 -2.53 -12.03 15.29
N ASP A 68 -1.77 -12.50 16.29
CA ASP A 68 -2.23 -13.11 17.54
C ASP A 68 -2.32 -12.10 18.71
N VAL A 69 -1.98 -10.83 18.50
CA VAL A 69 -1.97 -9.80 19.55
C VAL A 69 -3.25 -8.96 19.48
N THR A 70 -3.93 -8.82 20.61
CA THR A 70 -5.12 -7.98 20.75
C THR A 70 -4.81 -6.79 21.66
N ILE A 71 -5.14 -5.58 21.20
CA ILE A 71 -5.02 -4.31 21.92
C ILE A 71 -6.42 -3.71 22.04
N GLN A 72 -6.99 -3.78 23.23
CA GLN A 72 -8.31 -3.24 23.53
C GLN A 72 -8.20 -1.91 24.27
N ALA A 73 -9.05 -0.95 23.90
CA ALA A 73 -9.12 0.34 24.57
C ALA A 73 -9.45 0.20 26.07
N GLY A 74 -8.81 0.99 26.92
CA GLY A 74 -9.00 0.97 28.37
C GLY A 74 -8.33 -0.20 29.11
N GLU A 75 -7.81 -1.21 28.40
CA GLU A 75 -7.15 -2.36 29.00
C GLU A 75 -5.63 -2.21 29.07
N LYS A 76 -5.01 -3.01 29.95
CA LYS A 76 -3.55 -3.09 30.04
C LYS A 76 -3.02 -3.71 28.75
N SER A 77 -2.21 -2.94 28.02
CA SER A 77 -1.67 -3.41 26.76
C SER A 77 -0.76 -4.64 26.93
N PRO A 78 -0.80 -5.59 25.98
CA PRO A 78 0.12 -6.72 25.96
C PRO A 78 1.56 -6.26 25.76
N LYS A 79 2.52 -7.20 25.86
CA LYS A 79 3.90 -6.93 25.47
C LYS A 79 3.95 -6.72 23.95
N LEU A 80 4.21 -5.49 23.52
CA LEU A 80 4.21 -5.11 22.11
C LEU A 80 5.55 -5.35 21.40
N MET A 81 6.63 -5.67 22.13
CA MET A 81 7.92 -5.90 21.47
C MET A 81 7.88 -7.05 20.45
N PRO A 82 7.33 -8.23 20.77
CA PRO A 82 7.18 -9.30 19.77
C PRO A 82 6.36 -8.88 18.55
N LEU A 83 5.31 -8.07 18.74
CA LEU A 83 4.49 -7.54 17.66
C LEU A 83 5.30 -6.62 16.74
N ARG A 84 6.09 -5.72 17.31
CA ARG A 84 6.92 -4.76 16.55
C ARG A 84 7.98 -5.41 15.67
N ARG A 85 8.46 -6.61 16.04
CA ARG A 85 9.33 -7.41 15.16
C ARG A 85 8.55 -7.98 13.97
N ARG A 86 7.34 -8.46 14.21
CA ARG A 86 6.50 -9.14 13.21
C ARG A 86 5.76 -8.19 12.28
N VAL A 87 5.59 -6.94 12.70
CA VAL A 87 4.96 -5.86 11.92
C VAL A 87 5.99 -4.76 11.69
N GLY A 88 6.68 -4.85 10.56
CA GLY A 88 7.66 -3.85 10.14
C GLY A 88 6.96 -2.60 9.60
N LEU A 89 7.23 -1.44 10.18
CA LEU A 89 6.69 -0.16 9.73
C LEU A 89 7.81 0.68 9.12
N VAL A 90 7.65 1.03 7.84
CA VAL A 90 8.52 1.93 7.08
C VAL A 90 7.81 3.27 6.97
N PHE A 91 8.34 4.29 7.64
CA PHE A 91 7.81 5.66 7.54
C PHE A 91 8.21 6.32 6.21
N GLN A 92 7.54 7.43 5.90
CA GLN A 92 7.91 8.28 4.78
C GLN A 92 9.35 8.82 4.98
N PHE A 93 10.12 8.86 3.89
CA PHE A 93 11.55 9.20 3.90
C PHE A 93 12.38 8.30 4.84
N PRO A 94 12.29 6.96 4.71
CA PRO A 94 12.94 6.03 5.64
C PRO A 94 14.47 6.16 5.62
N GLU A 95 15.06 6.67 4.54
CA GLU A 95 16.48 6.99 4.45
C GLU A 95 16.97 7.97 5.55
N GLN A 96 16.09 8.79 6.13
CA GLN A 96 16.44 9.72 7.22
C GLN A 96 16.68 9.01 8.55
N GLN A 97 16.31 7.73 8.66
CA GLN A 97 16.49 6.94 9.87
C GLN A 97 17.82 6.19 9.91
N MET A 98 18.62 6.25 8.85
CA MET A 98 19.94 5.62 8.81
C MET A 98 20.93 6.38 9.70
N PHE A 99 21.68 5.68 10.53
CA PHE A 99 22.59 6.32 11.50
C PHE A 99 23.92 5.61 11.72
N GLU A 100 24.09 4.38 11.22
CA GLU A 100 25.31 3.61 11.42
C GLU A 100 26.43 3.94 10.42
N ASP A 101 27.67 3.58 10.77
CA ASP A 101 28.86 3.85 9.94
C ASP A 101 28.85 3.10 8.60
N THR A 102 28.24 1.91 8.60
CA THR A 102 28.17 1.01 7.44
C THR A 102 26.75 0.50 7.25
N VAL A 103 26.41 0.18 6.00
CA VAL A 103 25.13 -0.43 5.63
C VAL A 103 24.90 -1.71 6.43
N GLU A 104 25.89 -2.61 6.55
CA GLU A 104 25.74 -3.85 7.33
C GLU A 104 25.32 -3.56 8.78
N LYS A 105 26.00 -2.62 9.45
CA LYS A 105 25.69 -2.24 10.84
C LYS A 105 24.26 -1.73 10.98
N ASP A 106 23.81 -0.89 10.04
CA ASP A 106 22.45 -0.34 10.04
C ASP A 106 21.40 -1.46 9.87
N LEU A 107 21.62 -2.41 8.95
CA LEU A 107 20.69 -3.53 8.74
C LEU A 107 20.63 -4.51 9.92
N ILE A 108 21.75 -4.78 10.60
CA ILE A 108 21.77 -5.74 11.72
C ILE A 108 21.25 -5.12 13.03
N PHE A 109 21.14 -3.80 13.12
CA PHE A 109 20.72 -3.10 14.34
C PHE A 109 19.36 -3.59 14.85
N GLY A 110 18.34 -3.64 13.99
CA GLY A 110 17.02 -4.17 14.34
C GLY A 110 17.06 -5.62 14.84
N PRO A 111 17.55 -6.58 14.03
CA PRO A 111 17.73 -7.98 14.42
C PRO A 111 18.42 -8.20 15.77
N LEU A 112 19.52 -7.50 16.02
CA LEU A 112 20.27 -7.59 17.29
C LEU A 112 19.44 -7.10 18.49
N ASN A 113 18.71 -5.99 18.32
CA ASN A 113 17.80 -5.47 19.37
C ASN A 113 16.64 -6.42 19.68
N PHE A 114 16.30 -7.31 18.75
CA PHE A 114 15.31 -8.37 18.94
C PHE A 114 15.91 -9.70 19.41
N GLY A 115 17.19 -9.71 19.78
CA GLY A 115 17.87 -10.85 20.39
C GLY A 115 18.38 -11.90 19.41
N MET A 116 18.47 -11.60 18.11
CA MET A 116 19.15 -12.50 17.16
C MET A 116 20.66 -12.53 17.43
N SER A 117 21.30 -13.66 17.13
CA SER A 117 22.76 -13.73 17.15
C SER A 117 23.36 -12.87 16.03
N LEU A 118 24.64 -12.49 16.16
CA LEU A 118 25.33 -11.71 15.13
C LEU A 118 25.37 -12.43 13.77
N GLU A 119 25.59 -13.74 13.79
CA GLU A 119 25.62 -14.57 12.58
C GLU A 119 24.25 -14.57 11.88
N GLU A 120 23.17 -14.80 12.64
CA GLU A 120 21.81 -14.73 12.11
C GLU A 120 21.50 -13.32 11.57
N ALA A 121 21.82 -12.27 12.33
CA ALA A 121 21.58 -10.90 11.93
C ALA A 121 22.27 -10.56 10.60
N LYS A 122 23.53 -10.95 10.42
CA LYS A 122 24.27 -10.77 9.16
C LYS A 122 23.68 -11.57 8.01
N ALA A 123 23.24 -12.81 8.26
CA ALA A 123 22.55 -13.61 7.25
C ALA A 123 21.24 -12.94 6.81
N ARG A 124 20.45 -12.41 7.76
CA ARG A 124 19.23 -11.64 7.47
C ARG A 124 19.51 -10.37 6.69
N ALA A 125 20.54 -9.61 7.06
CA ALA A 125 20.94 -8.40 6.36
C ALA A 125 21.29 -8.69 4.88
N ARG A 126 22.06 -9.75 4.62
CA ARG A 126 22.38 -10.20 3.25
C ARG A 126 21.12 -10.57 2.47
N GLN A 127 20.21 -11.35 3.07
CA GLN A 127 18.97 -11.73 2.41
C GLN A 127 18.10 -10.50 2.09
N ALA A 128 17.98 -9.55 3.02
CA ALA A 128 17.20 -8.33 2.83
C ALA A 128 17.76 -7.44 1.71
N MET A 129 19.09 -7.36 1.57
CA MET A 129 19.73 -6.68 0.44
C MET A 129 19.35 -7.32 -0.90
N LEU A 130 19.42 -8.65 -0.99
CA LEU A 130 19.05 -9.39 -2.20
C LEU A 130 17.55 -9.25 -2.53
N ASP A 131 16.70 -9.30 -1.50
CA ASP A 131 15.26 -9.12 -1.63
C ASP A 131 14.91 -7.73 -2.18
N MET A 132 15.75 -6.72 -1.90
CA MET A 132 15.66 -5.36 -2.43
C MET A 132 16.46 -5.13 -3.73
N GLY A 133 17.06 -6.17 -4.30
CA GLY A 133 17.83 -6.08 -5.55
C GLY A 133 19.11 -5.24 -5.42
N LEU A 134 19.70 -5.18 -4.23
CA LEU A 134 20.92 -4.43 -3.94
C LEU A 134 22.16 -5.32 -4.02
N ASP A 135 23.26 -4.76 -4.51
CA ASP A 135 24.56 -5.41 -4.51
C ASP A 135 25.10 -5.56 -3.07
N LEU A 136 25.56 -6.75 -2.71
CA LEU A 136 26.15 -7.05 -1.41
C LEU A 136 27.46 -6.28 -1.17
N ALA A 137 28.13 -5.81 -2.22
CA ALA A 137 29.30 -4.93 -2.09
C ALA A 137 28.97 -3.58 -1.42
N LEU A 138 27.68 -3.23 -1.29
CA LEU A 138 27.25 -2.03 -0.56
C LEU A 138 27.29 -2.21 0.96
N LEU A 139 27.34 -3.44 1.50
CA LEU A 139 27.30 -3.71 2.95
C LEU A 139 28.41 -2.99 3.73
N GLU A 140 29.61 -2.89 3.16
CA GLU A 140 30.76 -2.23 3.79
C GLU A 140 30.80 -0.72 3.54
N ARG A 141 29.90 -0.20 2.69
CA ARG A 141 29.88 1.23 2.37
C ARG A 141 29.20 2.01 3.48
N ASN A 142 29.60 3.28 3.56
CA ASN A 142 28.90 4.26 4.36
C ASN A 142 27.52 4.58 3.72
N PRO A 143 26.40 4.47 4.46
CA PRO A 143 25.07 4.76 3.97
C PRO A 143 24.91 6.11 3.28
N PHE A 144 25.53 7.15 3.83
CA PHE A 144 25.43 8.52 3.33
C PHE A 144 26.17 8.76 2.00
N LYS A 145 26.87 7.74 1.48
CA LYS A 145 27.52 7.77 0.16
C LYS A 145 26.72 7.02 -0.92
N LEU A 146 25.55 6.47 -0.59
CA LEU A 146 24.68 5.78 -1.55
C LEU A 146 23.84 6.80 -2.34
N SER A 147 23.31 6.38 -3.50
CA SER A 147 22.30 7.18 -4.19
C SER A 147 20.99 7.22 -3.38
N GLY A 148 20.14 8.23 -3.62
CA GLY A 148 18.85 8.35 -2.89
C GLY A 148 17.97 7.09 -2.98
N GLY A 149 17.87 6.49 -4.17
CA GLY A 149 17.14 5.23 -4.36
C GLY A 149 17.78 4.03 -3.65
N GLN A 150 19.12 3.97 -3.60
CA GLN A 150 19.83 2.95 -2.83
C GLN A 150 19.63 3.12 -1.33
N MET A 151 19.78 4.34 -0.78
CA MET A 151 19.53 4.62 0.63
C MET A 151 18.13 4.19 1.05
N ARG A 152 17.12 4.49 0.20
CA ARG A 152 15.75 4.07 0.48
C ARG A 152 15.57 2.56 0.49
N LYS A 153 16.08 1.86 -0.53
CA LYS A 153 16.01 0.40 -0.57
C LYS A 153 16.72 -0.23 0.62
N VAL A 154 17.86 0.33 1.04
CA VAL A 154 18.58 -0.09 2.25
C VAL A 154 17.74 0.14 3.52
N ALA A 155 17.09 1.29 3.65
CA ALA A 155 16.23 1.58 4.80
C ALA A 155 14.98 0.66 4.85
N ILE A 156 14.46 0.24 3.70
CA ILE A 156 13.42 -0.82 3.66
C ILE A 156 14.03 -2.17 4.02
N ALA A 157 15.24 -2.48 3.53
CA ALA A 157 15.95 -3.72 3.84
C ALA A 157 16.25 -3.87 5.33
N SER A 158 16.55 -2.80 6.08
CA SER A 158 16.75 -2.87 7.53
C SER A 158 15.48 -3.33 8.26
N VAL A 159 14.30 -2.95 7.76
CA VAL A 159 13.02 -3.47 8.26
C VAL A 159 12.81 -4.93 7.88
N LEU A 160 13.14 -5.32 6.65
CA LEU A 160 13.05 -6.72 6.19
C LEU A 160 14.00 -7.66 6.93
N ALA A 161 15.17 -7.17 7.37
CA ALA A 161 16.14 -7.96 8.12
C ALA A 161 15.57 -8.49 9.45
N MET A 162 14.55 -7.83 10.02
CA MET A 162 13.84 -8.30 11.22
C MET A 162 12.92 -9.50 10.98
N ASP A 163 12.71 -9.88 9.71
CA ASP A 163 11.82 -10.94 9.25
C ASP A 163 10.32 -10.72 9.56
N PRO A 164 9.73 -9.56 9.22
CA PRO A 164 8.34 -9.25 9.56
C PRO A 164 7.32 -10.04 8.71
N GLU A 165 6.26 -10.55 9.32
CA GLU A 165 5.13 -11.18 8.61
C GLU A 165 4.27 -10.14 7.86
N VAL A 166 4.20 -8.93 8.42
CA VAL A 166 3.45 -7.79 7.87
C VAL A 166 4.40 -6.62 7.68
N ILE A 167 4.43 -6.06 6.47
CA ILE A 167 5.23 -4.89 6.14
C ILE A 167 4.29 -3.76 5.77
N VAL A 168 4.39 -2.66 6.50
CA VAL A 168 3.56 -1.47 6.35
C VAL A 168 4.46 -0.35 5.85
N LEU A 169 4.14 0.25 4.70
CA LEU A 169 4.95 1.29 4.08
C LEU A 169 4.14 2.57 3.88
N ASP A 170 4.65 3.70 4.40
CA ASP A 170 4.06 5.02 4.20
C ASP A 170 4.76 5.75 3.04
N GLU A 171 4.08 5.85 1.90
CA GLU A 171 4.57 6.51 0.68
C GLU A 171 5.98 6.04 0.22
N PRO A 172 6.21 4.72 0.08
CA PRO A 172 7.55 4.18 -0.20
C PRO A 172 8.14 4.65 -1.54
N THR A 173 7.28 5.03 -2.50
CA THR A 173 7.67 5.48 -3.83
C THR A 173 7.87 7.00 -3.95
N ALA A 174 7.67 7.77 -2.88
CA ALA A 174 7.83 9.23 -2.89
C ALA A 174 9.21 9.64 -3.43
N THR A 175 9.36 10.77 -4.13
CA THR A 175 10.68 11.29 -4.58
C THR A 175 11.56 10.35 -5.44
N LEU A 176 11.12 9.14 -5.79
CA LEU A 176 11.83 8.23 -6.68
C LEU A 176 11.47 8.54 -8.14
N ASP A 177 12.43 8.32 -9.05
CA ASP A 177 12.16 8.37 -10.49
C ASP A 177 11.22 7.23 -10.91
N PRO A 178 10.53 7.33 -12.07
CA PRO A 178 9.55 6.33 -12.49
C PRO A 178 10.08 4.89 -12.57
N ILE A 179 11.35 4.71 -12.96
CA ILE A 179 11.95 3.38 -13.12
C ILE A 179 12.16 2.75 -11.75
N SER A 180 12.74 3.51 -10.81
CA SER A 180 12.96 3.06 -9.43
C SER A 180 11.64 2.75 -8.70
N ARG A 181 10.57 3.51 -8.96
CA ARG A 181 9.23 3.24 -8.40
C ARG A 181 8.67 1.91 -8.88
N ALA A 182 8.68 1.67 -10.19
CA ALA A 182 8.20 0.42 -10.77
C ALA A 182 9.02 -0.78 -10.30
N GLU A 183 10.33 -0.60 -10.15
CA GLU A 183 11.20 -1.62 -9.57
C GLU A 183 10.82 -1.94 -8.12
N LEU A 184 10.66 -0.91 -7.27
CA LEU A 184 10.29 -1.11 -5.87
C LEU A 184 8.94 -1.83 -5.72
N ILE A 185 7.93 -1.44 -6.49
CA ILE A 185 6.61 -2.09 -6.44
C ILE A 185 6.70 -3.56 -6.84
N ARG A 186 7.46 -3.91 -7.88
CA ARG A 186 7.71 -5.32 -8.26
C ARG A 186 8.44 -6.09 -7.17
N LEU A 187 9.38 -5.47 -6.46
CA LEU A 187 10.05 -6.08 -5.33
C LEU A 187 9.06 -6.38 -4.20
N LEU A 188 8.18 -5.42 -3.86
CA LEU A 188 7.13 -5.61 -2.85
C LEU A 188 6.11 -6.68 -3.24
N GLU A 189 5.68 -6.69 -4.50
CA GLU A 189 4.82 -7.75 -5.05
C GLU A 189 5.49 -9.11 -4.90
N ARG A 190 6.77 -9.22 -5.25
CA ARG A 190 7.54 -10.48 -5.12
C ARG A 190 7.60 -10.95 -3.67
N LEU A 191 7.81 -10.04 -2.71
CA LEU A 191 7.77 -10.36 -1.28
C LEU A 191 6.38 -10.90 -0.88
N CYS A 192 5.30 -10.27 -1.35
CA CYS A 192 3.95 -10.74 -1.09
C CYS A 192 3.70 -12.13 -1.68
N ARG A 193 3.88 -12.28 -3.01
CA ARG A 193 3.47 -13.48 -3.76
C ARG A 193 4.38 -14.69 -3.54
N LYS A 194 5.70 -14.48 -3.45
CA LYS A 194 6.67 -15.59 -3.35
C LYS A 194 7.02 -15.96 -1.92
N GLN A 195 6.98 -14.99 -0.99
CA GLN A 195 7.33 -15.22 0.41
C GLN A 195 6.11 -15.23 1.34
N GLY A 196 4.89 -15.02 0.82
CA GLY A 196 3.67 -15.04 1.62
C GLY A 196 3.53 -13.88 2.61
N ARG A 197 4.29 -12.80 2.42
CA ARG A 197 4.27 -11.61 3.29
C ARG A 197 2.96 -10.85 3.08
N THR A 198 2.46 -10.22 4.13
CA THR A 198 1.38 -9.24 4.01
C THR A 198 1.98 -7.86 3.77
N ILE A 199 1.62 -7.19 2.69
CA ILE A 199 2.17 -5.88 2.32
C ILE A 199 1.06 -4.83 2.36
N ILE A 200 1.27 -3.75 3.09
CA ILE A 200 0.33 -2.64 3.19
C ILE A 200 1.05 -1.37 2.73
N VAL A 201 0.53 -0.70 1.72
CA VAL A 201 1.14 0.50 1.14
C VAL A 201 0.17 1.66 1.22
N VAL A 202 0.53 2.70 1.97
CA VAL A 202 -0.12 4.01 1.83
C VAL A 202 0.47 4.70 0.62
N THR A 203 -0.39 5.14 -0.31
CA THR A 203 0.06 5.94 -1.43
C THR A 203 -1.00 6.87 -2.00
N HIS A 204 -0.57 8.06 -2.43
CA HIS A 204 -1.33 8.96 -3.31
C HIS A 204 -1.22 8.57 -4.80
N ARG A 205 -0.30 7.66 -5.16
CA ARG A 205 -0.02 7.25 -6.55
C ARG A 205 -0.68 5.91 -6.86
N MET A 206 -2.00 5.89 -6.81
CA MET A 206 -2.78 4.67 -6.91
C MET A 206 -2.53 3.89 -8.22
N ASP A 207 -2.35 4.57 -9.35
CA ASP A 207 -2.05 3.94 -10.65
C ASP A 207 -0.85 2.98 -10.60
N GLU A 208 0.14 3.26 -9.76
CA GLU A 208 1.36 2.45 -9.68
C GLU A 208 1.13 1.14 -8.92
N LEU A 209 0.22 1.15 -7.93
CA LEU A 209 -0.03 0.02 -7.04
C LEU A 209 -1.26 -0.80 -7.46
N LEU A 210 -2.24 -0.16 -8.11
CA LEU A 210 -3.52 -0.75 -8.50
C LEU A 210 -3.41 -2.11 -9.20
N PRO A 211 -2.47 -2.33 -10.14
CA PRO A 211 -2.33 -3.63 -10.81
C PRO A 211 -1.88 -4.78 -9.90
N TYR A 212 -1.28 -4.45 -8.75
CA TYR A 212 -0.61 -5.42 -7.87
C TYR A 212 -1.36 -5.65 -6.56
N ALA A 213 -2.17 -4.67 -6.12
CA ALA A 213 -2.96 -4.76 -4.91
C ALA A 213 -4.15 -5.73 -5.06
N ASP A 214 -4.47 -6.46 -4.00
CA ASP A 214 -5.65 -7.32 -3.91
C ASP A 214 -6.88 -6.50 -3.47
N ASN A 215 -6.66 -5.61 -2.49
CA ASN A 215 -7.70 -4.81 -1.85
C ASN A 215 -7.25 -3.36 -1.65
N TRP A 216 -8.22 -2.47 -1.51
CA TRP A 216 -8.03 -1.08 -1.20
C TRP A 216 -8.85 -0.65 0.01
N LEU A 217 -8.26 0.24 0.80
CA LEU A 217 -8.92 1.02 1.84
C LEU A 217 -8.82 2.50 1.45
N VAL A 218 -9.94 3.21 1.46
CA VAL A 218 -9.98 4.67 1.25
C VAL A 218 -10.46 5.31 2.54
N LEU A 219 -9.63 6.17 3.11
CA LEU A 219 -9.97 6.97 4.30
C LEU A 219 -10.38 8.38 3.89
N LYS A 220 -11.47 8.85 4.50
CA LYS A 220 -11.95 10.23 4.40
C LYS A 220 -12.22 10.75 5.81
N GLU A 221 -11.56 11.85 6.17
CA GLU A 221 -11.78 12.57 7.44
C GLU A 221 -11.79 11.67 8.70
N GLY A 222 -10.91 10.68 8.73
CA GLY A 222 -10.76 9.75 9.86
C GLY A 222 -11.74 8.57 9.87
N SER A 223 -12.55 8.39 8.81
CA SER A 223 -13.48 7.26 8.67
C SER A 223 -13.20 6.46 7.39
N THR A 224 -13.63 5.20 7.39
CA THR A 224 -13.56 4.32 6.21
C THR A 224 -14.62 4.74 5.19
N ALA A 225 -14.19 5.23 4.02
CA ALA A 225 -15.09 5.59 2.92
C ALA A 225 -15.29 4.43 1.93
N PHE A 226 -14.26 3.60 1.75
CA PHE A 226 -14.31 2.40 0.92
C PHE A 226 -13.39 1.33 1.50
N GLN A 227 -13.83 0.08 1.46
CA GLN A 227 -12.98 -1.09 1.68
C GLN A 227 -13.47 -2.22 0.78
N GLY A 228 -12.58 -2.76 -0.06
CA GLY A 228 -12.96 -3.83 -0.95
C GLY A 228 -11.86 -4.23 -1.92
N SER A 229 -12.19 -5.16 -2.82
CA SER A 229 -11.28 -5.59 -3.87
C SER A 229 -11.02 -4.49 -4.89
N VAL A 230 -9.93 -4.64 -5.66
CA VAL A 230 -9.67 -3.77 -6.81
C VAL A 230 -10.83 -3.77 -7.81
N LYS A 231 -11.50 -4.92 -8.02
CA LYS A 231 -12.69 -4.98 -8.87
C LYS A 231 -13.81 -4.08 -8.33
N ALA A 232 -14.14 -4.18 -7.05
CA ALA A 232 -15.19 -3.36 -6.45
C ALA A 232 -14.89 -1.85 -6.58
N LEU A 233 -13.60 -1.47 -6.47
CA LEU A 233 -13.18 -0.08 -6.67
C LEU A 233 -13.25 0.34 -8.16
N ALA A 234 -12.98 -0.57 -9.09
CA ALA A 234 -13.10 -0.33 -10.52
C ALA A 234 -14.57 -0.27 -10.99
N ASP A 235 -15.47 -0.96 -10.29
CA ASP A 235 -16.91 -0.95 -10.56
C ASP A 235 -17.52 0.40 -10.17
N ASP A 236 -17.09 1.02 -9.06
CA ASP A 236 -17.48 2.37 -8.63
C ASP A 236 -16.26 3.25 -8.28
N PRO A 237 -15.58 3.82 -9.29
CA PRO A 237 -14.45 4.72 -9.05
C PRO A 237 -14.89 6.09 -8.52
N SER A 238 -16.18 6.43 -8.57
CA SER A 238 -16.69 7.75 -8.16
C SER A 238 -16.49 8.02 -6.67
N ILE A 239 -16.39 6.97 -5.85
CA ILE A 239 -16.08 7.06 -4.43
C ILE A 239 -14.75 7.78 -4.17
N LEU A 240 -13.78 7.68 -5.08
CA LEU A 240 -12.50 8.37 -4.97
C LEU A 240 -12.68 9.88 -5.08
N GLU A 241 -13.48 10.34 -6.06
CA GLU A 241 -13.77 11.76 -6.26
C GLU A 241 -14.54 12.33 -5.07
N GLN A 242 -15.51 11.58 -4.54
CA GLN A 242 -16.25 11.95 -3.33
C GLN A 242 -15.33 12.07 -2.10
N CYS A 243 -14.18 11.41 -2.10
CA CYS A 243 -13.15 11.51 -1.07
C CYS A 243 -12.09 12.59 -1.35
N GLY A 244 -12.25 13.38 -2.41
CA GLY A 244 -11.28 14.40 -2.81
C GLY A 244 -10.02 13.82 -3.45
N LEU A 245 -10.10 12.59 -3.97
CA LEU A 245 -9.02 11.93 -4.70
C LEU A 245 -9.28 11.99 -6.21
N THR A 246 -8.21 12.03 -6.99
CA THR A 246 -8.31 11.89 -8.45
C THR A 246 -8.49 10.42 -8.82
N VAL A 247 -9.44 10.14 -9.72
CA VAL A 247 -9.58 8.78 -10.27
C VAL A 247 -8.34 8.41 -11.08
N PRO A 248 -7.67 7.29 -10.75
CA PRO A 248 -6.51 6.79 -11.47
C PRO A 248 -6.79 6.56 -12.96
N GLN A 249 -5.81 6.85 -13.82
CA GLN A 249 -5.97 6.73 -15.27
C GLN A 249 -6.26 5.28 -15.68
N SER A 250 -5.62 4.31 -15.04
CA SER A 250 -5.87 2.88 -15.24
C SER A 250 -7.33 2.51 -15.05
N LEU A 251 -7.99 3.00 -13.99
CA LEU A 251 -9.43 2.78 -13.77
C LEU A 251 -10.29 3.48 -14.82
N ARG A 252 -9.95 4.71 -15.20
CA ARG A 252 -10.69 5.46 -16.24
C ARG A 252 -10.65 4.76 -17.58
N TYR A 253 -9.47 4.30 -18.02
CA TYR A 253 -9.31 3.59 -19.27
C TYR A 253 -10.00 2.23 -19.25
N TRP A 254 -9.86 1.47 -18.15
CA TRP A 254 -10.58 0.23 -17.97
C TRP A 254 -12.09 0.45 -18.11
N ARG A 255 -12.65 1.43 -17.40
CA ARG A 255 -14.09 1.69 -17.41
C ARG A 255 -14.61 2.07 -18.80
N ALA A 256 -13.88 2.93 -19.51
CA ALA A 256 -14.23 3.32 -20.87
C ALA A 256 -14.27 2.12 -21.84
N VAL A 257 -13.36 1.16 -21.70
CA VAL A 257 -13.32 -0.06 -22.51
C VAL A 257 -14.44 -1.02 -22.07
N ALA A 258 -14.59 -1.25 -20.76
CA ALA A 258 -15.59 -2.16 -20.22
C ALA A 258 -17.02 -1.73 -20.57
N ASP A 259 -17.35 -0.44 -20.46
CA ASP A 259 -18.67 0.07 -20.84
C ASP A 259 -18.92 -0.02 -22.35
N ARG A 260 -17.89 0.21 -23.18
CA ARG A 260 -18.01 0.16 -24.64
C ARG A 260 -18.22 -1.26 -25.18
N PHE A 261 -17.61 -2.26 -24.55
CA PHE A 261 -17.61 -3.64 -25.02
C PHE A 261 -18.40 -4.60 -24.13
N GLY A 262 -19.09 -4.11 -23.09
CA GLY A 262 -19.92 -4.93 -22.20
C GLY A 262 -19.11 -5.85 -21.27
N LEU A 263 -17.94 -5.41 -20.79
CA LEU A 263 -17.00 -6.22 -19.99
C LEU A 263 -17.06 -5.89 -18.49
N THR A 264 -18.19 -5.37 -17.99
CA THR A 264 -18.32 -4.92 -16.59
C THR A 264 -18.21 -6.06 -15.56
N ASP A 265 -18.44 -7.30 -15.98
CA ASP A 265 -18.30 -8.48 -15.12
C ASP A 265 -16.88 -9.06 -15.14
N GLU A 266 -16.01 -8.60 -16.05
CA GLU A 266 -14.64 -9.08 -16.15
C GLU A 266 -13.71 -8.47 -15.09
N ALA A 267 -12.58 -9.15 -14.85
CA ALA A 267 -11.53 -8.63 -14.01
C ALA A 267 -10.85 -7.41 -14.68
N PRO A 268 -10.59 -6.33 -13.93
CA PRO A 268 -10.07 -5.10 -14.52
C PRO A 268 -8.64 -5.25 -15.07
N ARG A 269 -8.42 -4.73 -16.28
CA ARG A 269 -7.10 -4.63 -16.91
C ARG A 269 -6.47 -3.28 -16.63
N LEU A 270 -5.63 -3.23 -15.59
CA LEU A 270 -5.11 -1.99 -15.02
C LEU A 270 -3.68 -1.62 -15.47
N THR A 271 -3.09 -2.43 -16.35
CA THR A 271 -1.83 -2.07 -17.03
C THR A 271 -2.11 -1.72 -18.48
N ALA A 272 -1.30 -0.83 -19.05
CA ALA A 272 -1.40 -0.48 -20.47
C ALA A 272 -1.26 -1.71 -21.38
N GLU A 273 -0.34 -2.62 -21.03
CA GLU A 273 -0.11 -3.88 -21.75
C GLU A 273 -1.33 -4.80 -21.71
N SER A 274 -1.84 -5.13 -20.52
CA SER A 274 -2.99 -6.04 -20.39
C SER A 274 -4.28 -5.48 -20.99
N LEU A 275 -4.45 -4.15 -20.95
CA LEU A 275 -5.59 -3.49 -21.59
C LEU A 275 -5.44 -3.50 -23.12
N ALA A 276 -4.24 -3.25 -23.65
CA ALA A 276 -3.97 -3.30 -25.09
C ALA A 276 -4.16 -4.72 -25.66
N GLU A 277 -3.67 -5.74 -24.96
CA GLU A 277 -3.87 -7.15 -25.33
C GLU A 277 -5.36 -7.50 -25.38
N LEU A 278 -6.13 -7.08 -24.36
CA LEU A 278 -7.58 -7.27 -24.35
C LEU A 278 -8.22 -6.60 -25.56
N ILE A 279 -7.93 -5.32 -25.80
CA ILE A 279 -8.50 -4.57 -26.94
C ILE A 279 -8.16 -5.25 -28.28
N ALA A 280 -6.92 -5.73 -28.44
CA ALA A 280 -6.49 -6.41 -29.67
C ALA A 280 -7.19 -7.77 -29.88
N SER A 281 -7.60 -8.43 -28.78
CA SER A 281 -8.33 -9.70 -28.83
C SER A 281 -9.84 -9.55 -29.08
N LEU A 282 -10.39 -8.36 -28.83
CA LEU A 282 -11.80 -8.10 -29.07
C LEU A 282 -12.08 -8.10 -30.58
N PRO A 283 -13.19 -8.73 -31.02
CA PRO A 283 -13.55 -8.71 -32.43
C PRO A 283 -13.65 -7.26 -32.89
N SER A 284 -13.11 -6.98 -34.08
CA SER A 284 -13.22 -5.67 -34.74
C SER A 284 -14.69 -5.46 -35.11
N GLY A 285 -15.51 -5.08 -34.12
CA GLY A 285 -16.94 -4.89 -34.30
C GLY A 285 -17.18 -3.74 -35.28
N SER A 286 -17.63 -4.13 -36.48
CA SER A 286 -18.41 -3.33 -37.43
C SER A 286 -19.06 -2.13 -36.77
N GLY A 287 -18.56 -0.94 -37.12
CA GLY A 287 -19.27 0.29 -36.81
C GLY A 287 -20.70 0.17 -37.28
N ASN A 288 -21.63 0.54 -36.40
CA ASN A 288 -23.04 0.73 -36.75
C ASN A 288 -23.12 1.53 -38.05
N SER A 289 -23.52 0.83 -39.12
CA SER A 289 -24.18 1.38 -40.28
C SER A 289 -25.51 1.99 -39.82
N SER A 290 -25.49 3.27 -39.47
CA SER A 290 -26.69 4.10 -39.55
C SER A 290 -26.89 4.50 -41.01
N GLU A 291 -27.46 3.57 -41.79
CA GLU A 291 -28.24 3.92 -42.97
C GLU A 291 -29.60 4.48 -42.56
N GLN A 292 -30.15 5.32 -43.44
CA GLN A 292 -31.51 5.88 -43.46
C GLN A 292 -31.74 7.20 -42.71
N HIS A 293 -31.14 8.27 -43.23
CA HIS A 293 -31.95 9.43 -43.61
C HIS A 293 -31.78 9.70 -45.11
N GLU A 294 -32.51 8.92 -45.91
CA GLU A 294 -32.81 9.28 -47.30
C GLU A 294 -33.62 10.57 -47.35
N GLY A 295 -33.26 11.41 -48.31
CA GLY A 295 -33.79 12.74 -48.48
C GLY A 295 -35.26 12.74 -48.92
N LYS A 296 -35.98 13.74 -48.42
CA LYS A 296 -37.05 14.39 -49.18
C LYS A 296 -36.58 15.77 -49.59
N ARG A 297 -36.03 15.84 -50.81
CA ARG A 297 -36.13 17.05 -51.62
C ARG A 297 -37.52 17.02 -52.25
N ASP A 298 -38.47 17.73 -51.66
CA ASP A 298 -39.65 18.17 -52.40
C ASP A 298 -39.34 19.58 -52.89
N GLY A 299 -39.14 19.71 -54.19
CA GLY A 299 -39.37 20.95 -54.91
C GLY A 299 -40.75 20.87 -55.56
N HIS A 300 -41.55 21.91 -55.40
CA HIS A 300 -42.34 22.51 -56.47
C HIS A 300 -43.05 23.78 -55.95
N GLU A 301 -42.86 24.85 -56.73
CA GLU A 301 -43.68 26.06 -56.91
C GLU A 301 -43.82 27.09 -55.78
#